data_AF-A0A4V3M1E0-F1
#
_entry.id   AF-A0A4V3M1E0-F1
#
_cell.length_a   1.000
_cell.length_b   1.000
_cell.length_c   1.000
_cell.angle_alpha   90.00
_cell.angle_beta   90.00
_cell.angle_gamma   90.00
#
_symmetry.space_group_name_H-M   'P 1'
#
loop_
_entity.id
_entity.type
_entity.pdbx_description
1 polymer ?
#
loop_
_entity_poly.entity_id
_entity_poly.type
_entity_poly.pdbx_seq_one_letter_code
_entity_poly.pdbx_strand_id
1 'polypeptide(L)'
;LIIEALEQKGVVRLLAEPNLTTVSGETASFNAGGEVPIRSVNAQGEVEIQFKQFGVNLNFTPVVLDDGKIHIKLAPEVSDLTGFTPAGDPIFT
;
A
#
# COMPACT_ATOMS: atom_id res chain seq x y z
N LEU A 1 -10.16 6.25 -27.05
CA LEU A 1 -8.81 6.85 -27.18
C LEU A 1 -8.59 8.12 -26.35
N ILE A 2 -9.42 8.41 -25.33
CA ILE A 2 -9.23 9.57 -24.42
C ILE A 2 -8.78 9.15 -23.02
N ILE A 3 -9.02 7.88 -22.65
CA ILE A 3 -8.68 7.34 -21.33
C ILE A 3 -7.18 7.03 -21.22
N GLU A 4 -6.56 6.44 -22.26
CA GLU A 4 -5.12 6.12 -22.28
C GLU A 4 -4.22 7.38 -22.27
N ALA A 5 -4.71 8.54 -22.74
CA ALA A 5 -3.93 9.78 -22.81
C ALA A 5 -3.92 10.57 -21.49
N LEU A 6 -4.89 10.34 -20.60
CA LEU A 6 -4.94 10.97 -19.27
C LEU A 6 -4.15 10.17 -18.22
N GLU A 7 -3.93 8.89 -18.46
CA GLU A 7 -3.07 8.03 -17.63
C GLU A 7 -1.60 8.49 -17.68
N GLN A 8 -1.14 8.98 -18.84
CA GLN A 8 0.19 9.59 -19.01
C GLN A 8 0.41 10.90 -18.22
N LYS A 9 -0.64 11.50 -17.66
CA LYS A 9 -0.53 12.72 -16.83
C LYS A 9 -0.47 12.44 -15.32
N GLY A 10 -0.52 11.18 -14.88
CA GLY A 10 -0.32 10.82 -13.47
C GLY A 10 -1.36 11.43 -12.51
N VAL A 11 -2.59 11.67 -12.98
CA VAL A 11 -3.58 12.44 -12.19
C VAL A 11 -4.43 11.55 -11.27
N VAL A 12 -4.71 10.28 -11.58
CA VAL A 12 -5.32 9.32 -10.64
C VAL A 12 -5.00 7.90 -11.10
N ARG A 13 -4.39 7.08 -10.24
CA ARG A 13 -4.22 5.63 -10.44
C ARG A 13 -4.91 4.91 -9.28
N LEU A 14 -6.05 4.29 -9.53
CA LEU A 14 -6.77 3.49 -8.54
C LEU A 14 -6.19 2.07 -8.60
N LEU A 15 -5.44 1.67 -7.57
CA LEU A 15 -4.65 0.43 -7.60
C LEU A 15 -5.33 -0.76 -6.96
N ALA A 16 -6.24 -0.49 -6.04
CA ALA A 16 -7.12 -1.49 -5.48
C ALA A 16 -8.39 -0.83 -4.95
N GLU A 17 -9.50 -1.54 -5.10
CA GLU A 17 -10.74 -1.29 -4.39
C GLU A 17 -10.94 -2.45 -3.40
N PRO A 18 -10.22 -2.46 -2.25
CA PRO A 18 -10.29 -3.55 -1.30
C PRO A 18 -11.65 -3.58 -0.60
N ASN A 19 -12.24 -4.76 -0.51
CA ASN A 19 -13.49 -4.99 0.23
C ASN A 19 -13.21 -5.91 1.42
N LEU A 20 -13.39 -5.41 2.65
CA LEU A 20 -13.24 -6.21 3.87
C LEU A 20 -14.51 -6.21 4.71
N THR A 21 -14.77 -7.37 5.31
CA THR A 21 -15.83 -7.57 6.29
C THR A 21 -15.16 -7.88 7.64
N THR A 22 -15.49 -7.10 8.66
CA THR A 22 -15.01 -7.31 10.04
C THR A 22 -16.14 -7.01 11.02
N VAL A 23 -15.95 -7.41 12.28
CA VAL A 23 -16.87 -7.10 13.37
C VAL A 23 -16.71 -5.65 13.80
N SER A 24 -17.81 -5.01 14.22
CA SER A 24 -17.79 -3.66 14.77
C SER A 24 -16.87 -3.58 16.00
N GLY A 25 -15.92 -2.65 15.99
CA GLY A 25 -14.89 -2.45 17.01
C GLY A 25 -13.61 -3.25 16.77
N GLU A 26 -13.59 -4.19 15.83
CA GLU A 26 -12.41 -4.99 15.53
C GLU A 26 -11.60 -4.40 14.38
N THR A 27 -10.31 -4.20 14.64
CA THR A 27 -9.35 -3.81 13.60
C THR A 27 -9.11 -4.98 12.66
N ALA A 28 -9.29 -4.73 11.37
CA ALA A 28 -8.92 -5.66 10.33
C ALA A 28 -7.89 -5.02 9.40
N SER A 29 -7.05 -5.89 8.83
CA SER A 29 -5.95 -5.51 7.95
C SER A 29 -6.06 -6.23 6.62
N PHE A 30 -5.70 -5.53 5.55
CA PHE A 30 -5.60 -6.07 4.20
C PHE A 30 -4.28 -5.68 3.59
N ASN A 31 -3.48 -6.69 3.30
CA ASN A 31 -2.19 -6.53 2.66
C ASN A 31 -2.27 -7.25 1.31
N ALA A 32 -2.23 -6.51 0.21
CA ALA A 32 -2.22 -7.06 -1.13
C ALA A 32 -1.06 -6.48 -1.92
N GLY A 33 -0.11 -7.34 -2.30
CA GLY A 33 1.11 -6.91 -2.94
C GLY A 33 2.19 -7.98 -2.88
N GLY A 34 3.44 -7.56 -2.91
CA GLY A 34 4.59 -8.45 -2.91
C GLY A 34 5.74 -7.93 -2.07
N GLU A 35 6.84 -8.66 -2.05
CA GLU A 35 8.07 -8.27 -1.39
C GLU A 35 9.19 -8.18 -2.42
N VAL A 36 10.05 -7.16 -2.29
CA VAL A 36 11.22 -6.99 -3.14
C VAL A 36 12.46 -6.75 -2.28
N PRO A 37 13.60 -7.38 -2.62
CA PRO A 37 14.83 -7.15 -1.88
C PRO A 37 15.33 -5.71 -2.11
N ILE A 38 15.67 -5.03 -1.01
CA ILE A 38 16.33 -3.74 -0.97
C ILE A 38 17.68 -3.88 -0.28
N ARG A 39 18.64 -3.06 -0.71
CA ARG A 39 19.91 -2.89 0.00
C ARG A 39 19.70 -1.92 1.15
N SER A 40 19.96 -2.37 2.37
CA SER A 40 19.95 -1.54 3.57
C SER A 40 21.34 -1.51 4.18
N VAL A 41 21.63 -0.47 4.96
CA VAL A 41 22.90 -0.35 5.70
C VAL A 41 22.58 -0.53 7.18
N ASN A 42 23.20 -1.52 7.81
CA ASN A 42 23.00 -1.78 9.23
C ASN A 42 23.70 -0.72 10.10
N ALA A 43 23.49 -0.76 11.43
CA ALA A 43 24.08 0.22 12.36
C ALA A 43 25.62 0.19 12.39
N GLN A 44 26.23 -0.88 11.89
CA GLN A 44 27.67 -1.10 11.78
C GLN A 44 28.24 -0.65 10.42
N GLY A 45 27.40 -0.18 9.50
CA GLY A 45 27.80 0.30 8.18
C GLY A 45 27.92 -0.79 7.11
N GLU A 46 27.48 -2.02 7.40
CA GLU A 46 27.52 -3.14 6.46
C GLU A 46 26.25 -3.16 5.60
N VAL A 47 26.40 -3.55 4.33
CA VAL A 47 25.28 -3.69 3.40
C VAL A 47 24.60 -5.03 3.63
N GLU A 48 23.31 -5.01 3.91
CA GLU A 48 22.46 -6.18 4.05
C GLU A 48 21.29 -6.13 3.07
N ILE A 49 20.75 -7.31 2.74
CA ILE A 49 19.54 -7.42 1.93
C ILE A 49 18.34 -7.53 2.87
N GLN A 50 17.44 -6.56 2.82
CA GLN A 50 16.15 -6.60 3.52
C GLN A 50 15.02 -6.72 2.51
N PHE A 51 13.93 -7.41 2.86
CA PHE A 51 12.75 -7.48 2.01
C PHE A 51 11.78 -6.37 2.39
N LYS A 52 11.49 -5.49 1.44
CA LYS A 52 10.49 -4.42 1.61
C LYS A 52 9.20 -4.83 0.92
N GLN A 53 8.11 -4.75 1.67
CA GLN A 53 6.77 -4.98 1.14
C GLN A 53 6.34 -3.79 0.28
N PHE A 54 5.65 -4.07 -0.82
CA PHE A 54 4.96 -3.09 -1.64
C PHE A 54 3.57 -3.59 -1.99
N GLY A 55 2.69 -2.66 -2.34
CA GLY A 55 1.30 -2.89 -2.67
C GLY A 55 0.37 -2.06 -1.80
N VAL A 56 -0.80 -2.60 -1.55
CA VAL A 56 -1.88 -1.95 -0.78
C VAL A 56 -1.87 -2.53 0.62
N ASN A 57 -1.65 -1.68 1.61
CA ASN A 57 -1.82 -1.98 3.02
C ASN A 57 -2.98 -1.14 3.54
N LEU A 58 -4.01 -1.78 4.05
CA LEU A 58 -5.19 -1.12 4.59
C LEU A 58 -5.42 -1.61 6.00
N ASN A 59 -5.29 -0.70 6.96
CA ASN A 59 -5.78 -0.93 8.32
C ASN A 59 -7.09 -0.18 8.51
N PHE A 60 -8.15 -0.91 8.83
CA PHE A 60 -9.46 -0.32 9.07
C PHE A 60 -10.11 -0.87 10.34
N THR A 61 -10.68 0.04 11.13
CA THR A 61 -11.44 -0.27 12.34
C THR A 61 -12.80 0.42 12.25
N PRO A 62 -13.88 -0.30 11.89
CA PRO A 62 -15.21 0.25 11.86
C PRO A 62 -15.87 0.15 13.25
N VAL A 63 -16.70 1.13 13.60
CA VAL A 63 -17.56 1.11 14.79
C VAL A 63 -18.95 1.53 14.35
N VAL A 64 -19.92 0.64 14.53
CA VAL A 64 -21.34 0.91 14.27
C VAL A 64 -21.91 1.68 15.47
N LEU A 65 -22.56 2.80 15.20
CA LEU A 65 -23.23 3.65 16.18
C LEU A 65 -24.73 3.34 16.21
N ASP A 66 -25.40 3.67 17.32
CA ASP A 66 -26.81 3.35 17.56
C ASP A 66 -27.78 4.04 16.58
N ASP A 67 -27.35 5.11 15.90
CA ASP A 67 -28.12 5.82 14.87
C ASP A 67 -27.94 5.22 13.46
N GLY A 68 -27.31 4.04 13.36
CA GLY A 68 -27.05 3.34 12.11
C GLY A 68 -25.87 3.92 11.31
N LYS A 69 -25.12 4.88 11.87
CA LYS A 69 -23.89 5.38 11.25
C LYS A 69 -22.70 4.49 11.56
N ILE A 70 -21.69 4.59 10.71
CA ILE A 70 -20.42 3.89 10.89
C ILE A 70 -19.32 4.92 11.05
N HIS A 71 -18.63 4.88 12.19
CA HIS A 71 -17.38 5.59 12.37
C HIS A 71 -16.24 4.66 11.95
N ILE A 72 -15.44 5.08 10.98
CA ILE A 72 -14.33 4.28 10.49
C ILE A 72 -13.02 5.01 10.77
N LYS A 73 -12.07 4.33 11.42
CA LYS A 73 -10.67 4.74 11.42
C LYS A 73 -9.98 4.01 10.27
N LEU A 74 -9.43 4.77 9.33
CA LEU A 74 -8.79 4.24 8.12
C LEU A 74 -7.36 4.78 8.00
N ALA A 75 -6.41 3.88 7.78
CA ALA A 75 -5.05 4.21 7.42
C ALA A 75 -4.66 3.37 6.17
N PRO A 76 -4.99 3.85 4.96
CA PRO A 76 -4.57 3.24 3.72
C PRO A 76 -3.15 3.69 3.36
N GLU A 77 -2.30 2.75 3.02
CA GLU A 77 -1.00 2.96 2.40
C GLU A 77 -0.97 2.21 1.07
N VAL A 78 -0.55 2.90 0.02
CA VAL A 78 -0.41 2.32 -1.32
C VAL A 78 1.01 2.60 -1.76
N SER A 79 1.70 1.55 -2.17
CA SER A 79 3.05 1.60 -2.68
C SER A 79 3.15 0.75 -3.93
N ASP A 80 3.70 1.29 -4.99
CA ASP A 80 3.86 0.56 -6.25
C ASP A 80 5.33 0.40 -6.59
N LEU A 81 5.72 -0.80 -7.00
CA LEU A 81 7.01 -1.01 -7.64
C LEU A 81 6.93 -0.55 -9.11
N THR A 82 7.55 0.59 -9.42
CA THR A 82 7.50 1.17 -10.77
C THR A 82 8.68 0.77 -11.66
N GLY A 83 9.73 0.18 -11.07
CA GLY A 83 10.87 -0.34 -11.82
C GLY A 83 12.11 -0.53 -10.95
N PHE A 84 13.26 -0.69 -11.62
CA PHE A 84 14.56 -0.83 -10.97
C PHE A 84 15.55 0.18 -11.54
N THR A 85 16.46 0.68 -10.70
CA THR A 85 17.61 1.48 -11.15
C THR A 85 18.57 0.61 -11.99
N PRO A 86 19.48 1.20 -12.79
CA PRO A 86 20.54 0.43 -13.46
C PRO A 86 21.42 -0.39 -12.51
N ALA A 87 21.47 0.01 -11.24
CA ALA A 87 22.18 -0.69 -10.17
C ALA A 87 21.34 -1.79 -9.47
N GLY A 88 20.10 -2.02 -9.92
CA GLY A 88 19.20 -3.06 -9.43
C GLY A 88 18.34 -2.70 -8.22
N ASP A 89 18.29 -1.43 -7.78
CA ASP A 89 17.44 -1.04 -6.65
C ASP A 89 16.00 -0.81 -7.09
N PRO A 90 14.99 -1.28 -6.32
CA PRO A 90 13.58 -1.02 -6.65
C PRO A 90 13.22 0.45 -6.45
N ILE A 91 12.40 0.97 -7.36
CA ILE A 91 11.83 2.32 -7.33
C ILE A 91 10.37 2.20 -6.94
N PHE A 92 9.97 2.90 -5.88
CA PHE A 92 8.59 2.92 -5.40
C PHE A 92 7.93 4.28 -5.67
N THR A 93 6.63 4.27 -5.93
CA THR A 93 5.75 5.46 -5.92
C THR A 93 4.73 5.34 -4.81
#